data_AF-A0A497S204-F1
#
_entry.id   AF-A0A497S204-F1
#
_cell.length_a   1.000
_cell.length_b   1.000
_cell.length_c   1.000
_cell.angle_alpha   90.00
_cell.angle_beta   90.00
_cell.angle_gamma   90.00
#
_symmetry.space_group_name_H-M   'P 1'
#
loop_
_entity.id
_entity.type
_entity.pdbx_description
1 polymer ?
#
loop_
_entity_poly.entity_id
_entity_poly.type
_entity_poly.pdbx_seq_one_letter_code
_entity_poly.pdbx_strand_id
1 'polypeptide(L)'
;MPLSFEKFGDFALAFRDWAEKLSLAFPELDWDLKRAGYNMDAIEYLSVVILFTLLAFIFSSVFAVILFVLGKGKFSFIFTISVPLISTIFAFFYALLLPKLEIIKKAKAIDRDLEYMLKDMRIQLTAGIPLFDTINNIAHGNYGECSRMCNRIVTEVEAGKSMIEVFNDFGVISPSEYMRRVMWQLANAMQTGSDIKKVLDVISEDIRRDKENSIEDYNKKLSVYGLMYLIFAVVVPSMGITLLLILSSFFGGGLITKQTFWMLLIGVALMQISFIIIVNQSRPKI
;
A
#
# COMPACT_ATOMS: atom_id res chain seq x y z
N MET A 1 13.49 -10.49 0.11
CA MET A 1 14.00 -11.11 -1.13
C MET A 1 12.89 -11.05 -2.14
N PRO A 2 13.05 -10.38 -3.29
CA PRO A 2 12.09 -10.56 -4.37
C PRO A 2 12.17 -12.04 -4.74
N LEU A 3 11.04 -12.74 -4.66
CA LEU A 3 10.91 -14.10 -5.18
C LEU A 3 11.42 -14.05 -6.62
N SER A 4 12.38 -14.92 -6.95
CA SER A 4 13.00 -15.00 -8.27
C SER A 4 12.00 -15.57 -9.29
N PHE A 5 10.91 -14.85 -9.53
CA PHE A 5 9.90 -15.20 -10.52
C PHE A 5 10.53 -15.26 -11.92
N GLU A 6 11.63 -14.56 -12.16
CA GLU A 6 12.43 -14.64 -13.41
C GLU A 6 12.92 -16.07 -13.70
N LYS A 7 13.23 -16.87 -12.69
CA LYS A 7 13.71 -18.25 -12.90
C LYS A 7 12.59 -19.24 -13.25
N PHE A 8 11.34 -18.85 -13.09
CA PHE A 8 10.17 -19.70 -13.37
C PHE A 8 9.42 -19.29 -14.64
N GLY A 9 9.86 -18.22 -15.33
CA GLY A 9 9.23 -17.72 -16.55
C GLY A 9 9.13 -18.79 -17.64
N ASP A 10 10.22 -19.53 -17.88
CA ASP A 10 10.28 -20.55 -18.94
C ASP A 10 9.27 -21.70 -18.75
N PHE A 11 9.04 -22.12 -17.49
CA PHE A 11 8.05 -23.17 -17.17
C PHE A 11 6.61 -22.63 -17.15
N ALA A 12 6.45 -21.34 -16.87
CA ALA A 12 5.15 -20.69 -16.81
C ALA A 12 4.55 -20.46 -18.22
N LEU A 13 5.37 -20.35 -19.26
CA LEU A 13 4.93 -20.17 -20.66
C LEU A 13 3.94 -21.25 -21.15
N ALA A 14 3.92 -22.44 -20.54
CA ALA A 14 2.94 -23.48 -20.83
C ALA A 14 1.47 -23.06 -20.53
N PHE A 15 1.27 -22.04 -19.70
CA PHE A 15 -0.05 -21.53 -19.31
C PHE A 15 -0.41 -20.19 -19.98
N ARG A 16 0.33 -19.80 -21.01
CA ARG A 16 0.17 -18.51 -21.71
C ARG A 16 -1.26 -18.27 -22.21
N ASP A 17 -1.92 -19.29 -22.76
CA ASP A 17 -3.29 -19.19 -23.29
C ASP A 17 -4.33 -18.86 -22.20
N TRP A 18 -4.08 -19.30 -20.96
CA TRP A 18 -4.93 -19.01 -19.82
C TRP A 18 -4.60 -17.65 -19.22
N ALA A 19 -3.31 -17.29 -19.21
CA ALA A 19 -2.85 -15.96 -18.82
C ALA A 19 -3.39 -14.85 -19.75
N GLU A 20 -3.50 -15.11 -21.06
CA GLU A 20 -4.03 -14.16 -22.04
C GLU A 20 -5.53 -13.88 -21.84
N LYS A 21 -6.32 -14.91 -21.52
CA LYS A 21 -7.73 -14.71 -21.15
C LYS A 21 -7.87 -13.93 -19.84
N LEU A 22 -6.96 -14.16 -18.90
CA LEU A 22 -6.96 -13.52 -17.59
C LEU A 22 -6.45 -12.07 -17.65
N SER A 23 -5.55 -11.74 -18.57
CA SER A 23 -5.03 -10.37 -18.74
C SER A 23 -6.11 -9.38 -19.16
N LEU A 24 -7.14 -9.83 -19.89
CA LEU A 24 -8.32 -9.03 -20.22
C LEU A 24 -9.08 -8.55 -18.99
N ALA A 25 -9.05 -9.29 -17.88
CA ALA A 25 -9.69 -8.90 -16.62
C ALA A 25 -8.83 -7.93 -15.79
N PHE A 26 -7.51 -7.84 -16.08
CA PHE A 26 -6.55 -7.00 -15.35
C PHE A 26 -5.68 -6.17 -16.30
N PRO A 27 -6.28 -5.22 -17.06
CA PRO A 27 -5.56 -4.44 -18.07
C PRO A 27 -4.49 -3.51 -17.47
N GLU A 28 -4.64 -3.11 -16.20
CA GLU A 28 -3.69 -2.22 -15.51
C GLU A 28 -2.41 -2.91 -15.05
N LEU A 29 -2.36 -4.25 -15.10
CA LEU A 29 -1.26 -5.02 -14.50
C LEU A 29 0.09 -4.74 -15.17
N ASP A 30 0.12 -4.48 -16.48
CA ASP A 30 1.35 -4.09 -17.18
C ASP A 30 1.96 -2.79 -16.61
N TRP A 31 1.10 -1.79 -16.37
CA TRP A 31 1.53 -0.53 -15.76
C TRP A 31 1.99 -0.72 -14.32
N ASP A 32 1.31 -1.57 -13.55
CA ASP A 32 1.69 -1.87 -12.18
C ASP A 32 3.05 -2.60 -12.12
N LEU A 33 3.31 -3.53 -13.03
CA LEU A 33 4.59 -4.25 -13.10
C LEU A 33 5.75 -3.32 -13.46
N LYS A 34 5.54 -2.44 -14.43
CA LYS A 34 6.52 -1.39 -14.80
C LYS A 34 6.81 -0.47 -13.61
N ARG A 35 5.78 -0.02 -12.89
CA ARG A 35 5.92 0.81 -11.68
C ARG A 35 6.60 0.09 -10.53
N ALA A 36 6.32 -1.19 -10.37
CA ALA A 36 6.98 -2.04 -9.39
C ALA A 36 8.44 -2.36 -9.77
N GLY A 37 8.82 -2.14 -11.03
CA GLY A 37 10.17 -2.37 -11.54
C GLY A 37 10.45 -3.84 -11.87
N TYR A 38 9.42 -4.60 -12.25
CA TYR A 38 9.59 -5.92 -12.84
C TYR A 38 9.89 -5.78 -14.34
N ASN A 39 10.85 -6.56 -14.85
CA ASN A 39 11.21 -6.61 -16.28
C ASN A 39 10.36 -7.63 -17.07
N MET A 40 9.15 -7.91 -16.60
CA MET A 40 8.27 -8.94 -17.16
C MET A 40 7.03 -8.32 -17.79
N ASP A 41 6.54 -8.93 -18.85
CA ASP A 41 5.23 -8.59 -19.41
C ASP A 41 4.09 -9.08 -18.50
N ALA A 42 2.91 -8.45 -18.60
CA ALA A 42 1.74 -8.84 -17.82
C ALA A 42 1.35 -10.30 -18.05
N ILE A 43 1.51 -10.81 -19.28
CA ILE A 43 1.20 -12.21 -19.63
C ILE A 43 2.18 -13.17 -18.96
N GLU A 44 3.47 -12.85 -18.93
CA GLU A 44 4.50 -13.66 -18.28
C GLU A 44 4.26 -13.74 -16.78
N TYR A 45 3.96 -12.59 -16.15
CA TYR A 45 3.65 -12.53 -14.73
C TYR A 45 2.39 -13.34 -14.37
N LEU A 46 1.31 -13.20 -15.15
CA LEU A 46 0.09 -13.97 -14.93
C LEU A 46 0.31 -15.46 -15.11
N SER A 47 1.15 -15.86 -16.05
CA SER A 47 1.53 -17.25 -16.24
C SER A 47 2.22 -17.81 -14.98
N VAL A 48 3.11 -17.03 -14.37
CA VAL A 48 3.78 -17.38 -13.12
C VAL A 48 2.80 -17.43 -11.94
N VAL A 49 1.81 -16.53 -11.90
CA VAL A 49 0.72 -16.56 -10.90
C VAL A 49 -0.12 -17.82 -11.03
N ILE A 50 -0.46 -18.24 -12.25
CA ILE A 50 -1.22 -19.48 -12.50
C ILE A 50 -0.40 -20.70 -12.03
N LEU A 51 0.89 -20.76 -12.38
CA LEU A 51 1.77 -21.83 -11.94
C LEU A 51 1.86 -21.89 -10.40
N PHE A 52 2.03 -20.75 -9.74
CA PHE A 52 2.11 -20.67 -8.28
C PHE A 52 0.80 -21.09 -7.60
N THR A 53 -0.35 -20.74 -8.17
CA THR A 53 -1.65 -21.14 -7.63
C THR A 53 -1.95 -22.62 -7.84
N LEU A 54 -1.53 -23.20 -8.97
CA LEU A 54 -1.60 -24.64 -9.20
C LEU A 54 -0.72 -25.41 -8.21
N LEU A 55 0.51 -24.96 -7.97
CA LEU A 55 1.38 -25.56 -6.95
C LEU A 55 0.76 -25.45 -5.56
N ALA A 56 0.25 -24.27 -5.18
CA ALA A 56 -0.42 -24.06 -3.90
C ALA A 56 -1.64 -24.99 -3.73
N PHE A 57 -2.43 -25.19 -4.80
CA PHE A 57 -3.54 -26.13 -4.81
C PHE A 57 -3.09 -27.58 -4.57
N ILE A 58 -2.04 -28.04 -5.27
CA ILE A 58 -1.49 -29.39 -5.11
C ILE A 58 -0.98 -29.60 -3.68
N PHE A 59 -0.17 -28.68 -3.16
CA PHE A 59 0.36 -28.78 -1.79
C PHE A 59 -0.75 -28.76 -0.74
N SER A 60 -1.72 -27.86 -0.87
CA SER A 60 -2.85 -27.76 0.06
C SER A 60 -3.74 -29.00 0.01
N SER A 61 -3.95 -29.57 -1.18
CA SER A 61 -4.72 -30.81 -1.36
C SER A 61 -4.02 -32.01 -0.74
N VAL A 62 -2.72 -32.18 -0.98
CA VAL A 62 -1.92 -33.26 -0.36
C VAL A 62 -1.95 -33.12 1.17
N PHE A 63 -1.78 -31.90 1.69
CA PHE A 63 -1.85 -31.63 3.12
C PHE A 63 -3.22 -31.96 3.71
N ALA A 64 -4.32 -31.56 3.05
CA ALA A 64 -5.68 -31.84 3.48
C ALA A 64 -5.99 -33.35 3.49
N VAL A 65 -5.50 -34.11 2.50
CA VAL A 65 -5.64 -35.57 2.44
C VAL A 65 -4.85 -36.25 3.57
N ILE A 66 -3.63 -35.81 3.85
CA ILE A 66 -2.82 -36.32 4.96
C ILE A 66 -3.53 -36.13 6.30
N LEU A 67 -4.09 -34.94 6.55
CA LEU A 67 -4.86 -34.65 7.76
C LEU A 67 -6.13 -35.50 7.88
N PHE A 68 -6.80 -35.76 6.75
CA PHE A 68 -7.97 -36.63 6.72
C PHE A 68 -7.63 -38.08 7.13
N VAL A 69 -6.55 -38.63 6.59
CA VAL A 69 -6.08 -40.00 6.91
C VAL A 69 -5.60 -40.11 8.36
N LEU A 70 -4.80 -39.16 8.84
CA LEU A 70 -4.27 -39.16 10.23
C LEU A 70 -5.36 -38.87 11.27
N GLY A 71 -6.36 -38.06 10.92
CA GLY A 71 -7.44 -37.66 11.82
C GLY A 71 -8.44 -38.75 12.17
N LYS A 72 -8.31 -39.97 11.60
CA LYS A 72 -9.22 -41.12 11.81
C LYS A 72 -10.72 -40.73 11.76
N GLY A 73 -11.10 -39.88 10.80
CA GLY A 73 -12.49 -39.45 10.60
C GLY A 73 -13.00 -38.31 11.49
N LYS A 74 -12.14 -37.64 12.27
CA LYS A 74 -12.54 -36.40 13.00
C LYS A 74 -12.79 -35.21 12.08
N PHE A 75 -12.21 -35.20 10.87
CA PHE A 75 -12.42 -34.17 9.86
C PHE A 75 -13.48 -34.62 8.86
N SER A 76 -14.49 -33.78 8.62
CA SER A 76 -15.54 -34.03 7.62
C SER A 76 -14.98 -33.96 6.19
N PHE A 77 -15.54 -34.74 5.27
CA PHE A 77 -15.22 -34.69 3.83
C PHE A 77 -15.36 -33.27 3.25
N ILE A 78 -16.31 -32.50 3.77
CA ILE A 78 -16.52 -31.09 3.39
C ILE A 78 -15.26 -30.25 3.70
N PHE A 79 -14.61 -30.51 4.83
CA PHE A 79 -13.40 -29.79 5.25
C PHE A 79 -12.22 -30.07 4.30
N THR A 80 -12.06 -31.33 3.87
CA THR A 80 -10.97 -31.74 2.97
C THR A 80 -11.03 -31.08 1.60
N ILE A 81 -12.24 -30.79 1.09
CA ILE A 81 -12.44 -30.11 -0.20
C ILE A 81 -12.38 -28.58 -0.06
N SER A 82 -12.97 -28.04 1.02
CA SER A 82 -13.07 -26.59 1.19
C SER A 82 -11.72 -25.92 1.47
N VAL A 83 -10.82 -26.56 2.22
CA VAL A 83 -9.50 -25.98 2.56
C VAL A 83 -8.63 -25.71 1.31
N PRO A 84 -8.41 -26.65 0.38
CA PRO A 84 -7.65 -26.39 -0.83
C PRO A 84 -8.26 -25.31 -1.72
N LEU A 85 -9.59 -25.29 -1.86
CA LEU A 85 -10.31 -24.28 -2.64
C LEU A 85 -10.10 -22.87 -2.08
N ILE A 86 -10.36 -22.67 -0.78
CA ILE A 86 -10.20 -21.36 -0.13
C ILE A 86 -8.74 -20.92 -0.17
N SER A 87 -7.80 -21.84 0.10
CA SER A 87 -6.36 -21.56 0.06
C SER A 87 -5.90 -21.12 -1.33
N THR A 88 -6.45 -21.71 -2.39
CA THR A 88 -6.07 -21.39 -3.77
C THR A 88 -6.59 -20.03 -4.19
N ILE A 89 -7.85 -19.73 -3.84
CA ILE A 89 -8.43 -18.40 -4.07
C ILE A 89 -7.59 -17.34 -3.34
N PHE A 90 -7.25 -17.59 -2.07
CA PHE A 90 -6.44 -16.67 -1.30
C PHE A 90 -5.03 -16.48 -1.88
N ALA A 91 -4.37 -17.57 -2.29
CA ALA A 91 -3.06 -17.53 -2.92
C ALA A 91 -3.08 -16.74 -4.24
N PHE A 92 -4.13 -16.91 -5.05
CA PHE A 92 -4.31 -16.19 -6.31
C PHE A 92 -4.43 -14.68 -6.10
N PHE A 93 -5.34 -14.26 -5.22
CA PHE A 93 -5.53 -12.84 -4.90
C PHE A 93 -4.29 -12.24 -4.24
N TYR A 94 -3.62 -12.98 -3.36
CA TYR A 94 -2.39 -12.54 -2.73
C TYR A 94 -1.30 -12.29 -3.78
N ALA A 95 -1.08 -13.24 -4.70
CA ALA A 95 -0.09 -13.11 -5.76
C ALA A 95 -0.37 -11.93 -6.69
N LEU A 96 -1.64 -11.70 -7.08
CA LEU A 96 -2.03 -10.51 -7.86
C LEU A 96 -1.81 -9.18 -7.13
N LEU A 97 -1.90 -9.17 -5.80
CA LEU A 97 -1.73 -7.95 -5.00
C LEU A 97 -0.24 -7.63 -4.73
N LEU A 98 0.67 -8.58 -4.91
CA LEU A 98 2.10 -8.40 -4.63
C LEU A 98 2.72 -7.19 -5.34
N PRO A 99 2.52 -6.97 -6.66
CA PRO A 99 3.10 -5.82 -7.35
C PRO A 99 2.61 -4.50 -6.74
N LYS A 100 1.30 -4.39 -6.47
CA LYS A 100 0.70 -3.20 -5.83
C LYS A 100 1.30 -2.92 -4.46
N LEU A 101 1.52 -3.94 -3.65
CA LEU A 101 2.17 -3.79 -2.34
C LEU A 101 3.63 -3.32 -2.46
N GLU A 102 4.36 -3.78 -3.47
CA GLU A 102 5.72 -3.32 -3.71
C GLU A 102 5.77 -1.88 -4.20
N ILE A 103 4.85 -1.46 -5.09
CA ILE A 103 4.69 -0.07 -5.52
C ILE A 103 4.50 0.82 -4.30
N ILE A 104 3.55 0.49 -3.41
CA ILE A 104 3.26 1.29 -2.21
C ILE A 104 4.49 1.40 -1.30
N LYS A 105 5.21 0.29 -1.10
CA LYS A 105 6.43 0.28 -0.27
C LYS A 105 7.53 1.16 -0.87
N LYS A 106 7.77 1.06 -2.18
CA LYS A 106 8.76 1.88 -2.90
C LYS A 106 8.36 3.35 -2.91
N ALA A 107 7.10 3.66 -3.19
CA ALA A 107 6.55 5.01 -3.15
C ALA A 107 6.81 5.67 -1.79
N LYS A 108 6.48 4.99 -0.69
CA LYS A 108 6.72 5.50 0.66
C LYS A 108 8.20 5.69 0.98
N ALA A 109 9.08 4.80 0.49
CA ALA A 109 10.52 4.94 0.66
C ALA A 109 11.06 6.15 -0.09
N ILE A 110 10.59 6.38 -1.33
CA ILE A 110 10.92 7.55 -2.13
C ILE A 110 10.44 8.83 -1.44
N ASP A 111 9.16 8.89 -1.07
CA ASP A 111 8.54 10.09 -0.49
C ASP A 111 9.21 10.56 0.81
N ARG A 112 9.72 9.61 1.60
CA ARG A 112 10.45 9.90 2.84
C ARG A 112 11.76 10.64 2.57
N ASP A 113 12.50 10.18 1.56
CA ASP A 113 13.86 10.65 1.29
C ASP A 113 13.87 11.78 0.24
N LEU A 114 12.75 11.99 -0.47
CA LEU A 114 12.57 12.97 -1.55
C LEU A 114 12.85 14.40 -1.12
N GLU A 115 12.36 14.84 0.05
CA GLU A 115 12.56 16.23 0.49
C GLU A 115 14.04 16.56 0.74
N TYR A 116 14.81 15.60 1.27
CA TYR A 116 16.25 15.75 1.45
C TYR A 116 16.99 15.77 0.12
N MET A 117 16.60 14.89 -0.81
CA MET A 117 17.12 14.87 -2.16
C MET A 117 16.88 16.21 -2.89
N LEU A 118 15.67 16.75 -2.86
CA LEU A 118 15.34 18.02 -3.51
C LEU A 118 16.10 19.22 -2.91
N LYS A 119 16.31 19.23 -1.59
CA LYS A 119 17.13 20.25 -0.92
C LYS A 119 18.58 20.19 -1.39
N ASP A 120 19.15 18.99 -1.48
CA ASP A 120 20.52 18.78 -1.98
C ASP A 120 20.64 19.18 -3.46
N MET A 121 19.71 18.74 -4.33
CA MET A 121 19.63 19.17 -5.72
C MET A 121 19.70 20.69 -5.85
N ARG A 122 18.89 21.39 -5.06
CA ARG A 122 18.83 22.85 -5.09
C ARG A 122 20.16 23.48 -4.67
N ILE A 123 20.81 22.97 -3.61
CA ILE A 123 22.10 23.49 -3.14
C ILE A 123 23.15 23.36 -4.26
N GLN A 124 23.22 22.19 -4.89
CA GLN A 124 24.17 21.92 -5.98
C GLN A 124 23.91 22.80 -7.21
N LEU A 125 22.65 22.90 -7.65
CA LEU A 125 22.27 23.76 -8.78
C LEU A 125 22.51 25.25 -8.48
N THR A 126 22.32 25.68 -7.22
CA THR A 126 22.63 27.05 -6.79
C THR A 126 24.14 27.32 -6.80
N ALA A 127 24.95 26.30 -6.49
CA ALA A 127 26.41 26.36 -6.60
C ALA A 127 26.91 26.31 -8.07
N GLY A 128 26.00 26.23 -9.05
CA GLY A 128 26.33 26.23 -10.48
C GLY A 128 26.69 24.85 -11.04
N ILE A 129 26.44 23.77 -10.28
CA ILE A 129 26.64 22.40 -10.78
C ILE A 129 25.56 22.11 -11.83
N PRO A 130 25.90 21.56 -13.01
CA PRO A 130 24.92 21.16 -14.02
C PRO A 130 23.91 20.14 -13.49
N LEU A 131 22.70 20.11 -14.07
CA LEU A 131 21.63 19.22 -13.62
C LEU A 131 22.01 17.73 -13.73
N PHE A 132 22.69 17.34 -14.81
CA PHE A 132 23.16 15.96 -14.98
C PHE A 132 24.11 15.54 -13.86
N ASP A 133 25.13 16.37 -13.59
CA ASP A 133 26.10 16.11 -12.53
C ASP A 133 25.44 16.09 -11.15
N THR A 134 24.47 16.97 -10.93
CA THR A 134 23.68 16.99 -9.69
C THR A 134 22.94 15.67 -9.47
N ILE A 135 22.31 15.12 -10.52
CA ILE A 135 21.60 13.83 -10.45
C ILE A 135 22.60 12.68 -10.25
N ASN A 136 23.76 12.74 -10.90
CA ASN A 136 24.82 11.76 -10.70
C ASN A 136 25.37 11.78 -9.26
N ASN A 137 25.55 12.96 -8.67
CA ASN A 137 25.93 13.09 -7.27
C ASN A 137 24.88 12.46 -6.34
N ILE A 138 23.60 12.68 -6.62
CA ILE A 138 22.49 12.10 -5.83
C ILE A 138 22.38 10.60 -6.01
N ALA A 139 22.66 10.07 -7.21
CA ALA A 139 22.75 8.64 -7.44
C ALA A 139 23.75 7.96 -6.49
N HIS A 140 24.81 8.67 -6.10
CA HIS A 140 25.83 8.23 -5.16
C HIS A 140 25.67 8.77 -3.73
N GLY A 141 24.68 9.63 -3.47
CA GLY A 141 24.46 10.37 -2.22
C GLY A 141 23.74 9.63 -1.09
N ASN A 142 23.43 8.34 -1.27
CA ASN A 142 22.79 7.46 -0.27
C ASN A 142 21.38 7.91 0.22
N TYR A 143 20.54 8.39 -0.70
CA TYR A 143 19.12 8.74 -0.48
C TYR A 143 18.17 7.54 -0.66
N GLY A 144 18.60 6.33 -0.29
CA GLY A 144 17.75 5.13 -0.37
C GLY A 144 17.25 4.81 -1.78
N GLU A 145 15.93 4.68 -1.94
CA GLU A 145 15.30 4.37 -3.24
C GLU A 145 15.39 5.55 -4.23
N CYS A 146 15.50 6.80 -3.76
CA CYS A 146 15.73 7.96 -4.63
C CYS A 146 17.07 7.86 -5.37
N SER A 147 18.15 7.52 -4.65
CA SER A 147 19.47 7.31 -5.28
C SER A 147 19.45 6.18 -6.29
N ARG A 148 18.75 5.07 -6.02
CA ARG A 148 18.58 3.98 -7.00
C ARG A 148 17.86 4.43 -8.25
N MET A 149 16.84 5.27 -8.11
CA MET A 149 16.10 5.81 -9.24
C MET A 149 16.96 6.80 -10.06
N CYS A 150 17.68 7.71 -9.40
CA CYS A 150 18.63 8.62 -10.04
C CYS A 150 19.74 7.85 -10.76
N ASN A 151 20.25 6.76 -10.18
CA ASN A 151 21.24 5.91 -10.85
C ASN A 151 20.70 5.32 -12.16
N ARG A 152 19.46 4.83 -12.18
CA ARG A 152 18.82 4.35 -13.41
C ARG A 152 18.67 5.47 -14.44
N ILE A 153 18.30 6.68 -14.01
CA ILE A 153 18.22 7.86 -14.89
C ILE A 153 19.58 8.15 -15.53
N VAL A 154 20.66 8.17 -14.73
CA VAL A 154 22.03 8.40 -15.23
C VAL A 154 22.40 7.33 -16.26
N THR A 155 22.16 6.05 -15.95
CA THR A 155 22.46 4.94 -16.87
C THR A 155 21.71 5.06 -18.20
N GLU A 156 20.42 5.43 -18.21
CA GLU A 156 19.65 5.60 -19.44
C GLU A 156 20.13 6.79 -20.28
N VAL A 157 20.54 7.88 -19.64
CA VAL A 157 21.11 9.05 -20.33
C VAL A 157 22.49 8.71 -20.90
N GLU A 158 23.35 8.01 -20.14
CA GLU A 158 24.66 7.54 -20.60
C GLU A 158 24.53 6.50 -21.74
N ALA A 159 23.45 5.73 -21.76
CA ALA A 159 23.10 4.83 -22.85
C ALA A 159 22.65 5.57 -24.14
N GLY A 160 22.55 6.90 -24.10
CA GLY A 160 22.31 7.74 -25.27
C GLY A 160 20.89 8.30 -25.37
N LYS A 161 20.00 8.04 -24.41
CA LYS A 161 18.67 8.68 -24.40
C LYS A 161 18.78 10.14 -23.97
N SER A 162 17.88 10.97 -24.49
CA SER A 162 17.83 12.37 -24.07
C SER A 162 17.33 12.49 -22.62
N MET A 163 17.91 13.39 -21.83
CA MET A 163 17.49 13.59 -20.44
C MET A 163 15.99 13.96 -20.31
N ILE A 164 15.45 14.71 -21.28
CA ILE A 164 14.03 15.08 -21.31
C ILE A 164 13.15 13.84 -21.48
N GLU A 165 13.52 12.94 -22.39
CA GLU A 165 12.82 11.66 -22.62
C GLU A 165 12.88 10.79 -21.37
N VAL A 166 14.07 10.64 -20.78
CA VAL A 166 14.25 9.85 -19.55
C VAL A 166 13.38 10.40 -18.41
N PHE A 167 13.35 11.72 -18.18
CA PHE A 167 12.48 12.29 -17.15
C PHE A 167 10.99 12.10 -17.44
N ASN A 168 10.57 12.18 -18.70
CA ASN A 168 9.18 11.91 -19.06
C ASN A 168 8.81 10.44 -18.79
N ASP A 169 9.68 9.49 -19.16
CA ASP A 169 9.48 8.07 -18.89
C ASP A 169 9.35 7.82 -17.38
N PHE A 170 10.33 8.29 -16.60
CA PHE A 170 10.33 8.17 -15.13
C PHE A 170 9.18 8.95 -14.47
N GLY A 171 8.70 10.03 -15.09
CA GLY A 171 7.50 10.78 -14.68
C GLY A 171 6.19 10.00 -14.84
N VAL A 172 6.17 8.97 -15.68
CA VAL A 172 5.01 8.09 -15.87
C VAL A 172 5.13 6.81 -15.03
N ILE A 173 6.33 6.21 -14.96
CA ILE A 173 6.55 4.92 -14.32
C ILE A 173 6.94 5.01 -12.84
N SER A 174 7.29 6.18 -12.31
CA SER A 174 7.67 6.30 -10.88
C SER A 174 6.49 5.87 -9.98
N PRO A 175 6.74 5.05 -8.94
CA PRO A 175 5.69 4.62 -8.01
C PRO A 175 5.22 5.74 -7.07
N SER A 176 6.03 6.78 -6.88
CA SER A 176 5.69 7.96 -6.07
C SER A 176 5.10 9.08 -6.93
N GLU A 177 3.93 9.58 -6.55
CA GLU A 177 3.28 10.73 -7.21
C GLU A 177 4.10 12.03 -7.09
N TYR A 178 4.74 12.27 -5.93
CA TYR A 178 5.60 13.44 -5.75
C TYR A 178 6.80 13.38 -6.69
N MET A 179 7.44 12.22 -6.78
CA MET A 179 8.58 12.01 -7.67
C MET A 179 8.17 12.09 -9.16
N ARG A 180 6.99 11.57 -9.52
CA ARG A 180 6.44 11.74 -10.88
C ARG A 180 6.32 13.22 -11.25
N ARG A 181 5.78 14.04 -10.34
CA ARG A 181 5.66 15.49 -10.53
C ARG A 181 7.02 16.17 -10.65
N VAL A 182 7.99 15.80 -9.81
CA VAL A 182 9.36 16.32 -9.90
C VAL A 182 9.94 16.06 -11.28
N MET A 183 9.93 14.81 -11.75
CA MET A 183 10.52 14.44 -13.04
C MET A 183 9.83 15.15 -14.19
N TRP A 184 8.49 15.19 -14.20
CA TRP A 184 7.72 15.87 -15.24
C TRP A 184 7.99 17.39 -15.29
N GLN A 185 8.06 18.04 -14.12
CA GLN A 185 8.35 19.48 -14.06
C GLN A 185 9.80 19.78 -14.46
N LEU A 186 10.77 18.93 -14.12
CA LEU A 186 12.14 19.05 -14.60
C LEU A 186 12.24 18.89 -16.13
N ALA A 187 11.54 17.91 -16.71
CA ALA A 187 11.47 17.73 -18.15
C ALA A 187 10.92 18.97 -18.85
N ASN A 188 9.81 19.52 -18.35
CA ASN A 188 9.22 20.75 -18.88
C ASN A 188 10.15 21.97 -18.71
N ALA A 189 10.82 22.09 -17.57
CA ALA A 189 11.78 23.16 -17.34
C ALA A 189 12.93 23.13 -18.36
N MET A 190 13.46 21.94 -18.63
CA MET A 190 14.50 21.74 -19.65
C MET A 190 13.99 22.06 -21.06
N GLN A 191 12.78 21.62 -21.41
CA GLN A 191 12.21 21.86 -22.74
C GLN A 191 11.94 23.35 -23.00
N THR A 192 11.56 24.09 -21.97
CA THR A 192 11.24 25.53 -22.06
C THR A 192 12.43 26.45 -21.78
N GLY A 193 13.58 25.91 -21.35
CA GLY A 193 14.73 26.70 -20.90
C GLY A 193 14.48 27.48 -19.60
N SER A 194 13.51 27.04 -18.80
CA SER A 194 13.17 27.67 -17.52
C SER A 194 14.28 27.46 -16.47
N ASP A 195 14.41 28.38 -15.52
CA ASP A 195 15.37 28.25 -14.43
C ASP A 195 14.97 27.08 -13.51
N ILE A 196 15.71 25.98 -13.58
CA ILE A 196 15.48 24.75 -12.82
C ILE A 196 15.45 25.01 -11.31
N LYS A 197 16.21 26.00 -10.81
CA LYS A 197 16.23 26.35 -9.38
C LYS A 197 14.87 26.85 -8.92
N LYS A 198 14.27 27.76 -9.69
CA LYS A 198 12.92 28.29 -9.41
C LYS A 198 11.87 27.18 -9.48
N VAL A 199 12.01 26.27 -10.43
CA VAL A 199 11.10 25.12 -10.56
C VAL A 199 11.20 24.21 -9.33
N LEU A 200 12.42 23.91 -8.84
CA LEU A 200 12.60 23.13 -7.62
C LEU A 200 12.03 23.80 -6.37
N ASP A 201 12.10 25.12 -6.26
CA ASP A 201 11.48 25.86 -5.14
C ASP A 201 9.95 25.75 -5.18
N VAL A 202 9.34 25.89 -6.37
CA VAL A 202 7.89 25.70 -6.55
C VAL A 202 7.49 24.27 -6.21
N ILE A 203 8.21 23.26 -6.72
CA ILE A 203 7.95 21.85 -6.41
C ILE A 203 8.05 21.58 -4.90
N SER A 204 9.09 22.10 -4.25
CA SER A 204 9.33 21.87 -2.83
C SER A 204 8.24 22.51 -1.97
N GLU A 205 7.79 23.71 -2.33
CA GLU A 205 6.68 24.39 -1.67
C GLU A 205 5.35 23.64 -1.88
N ASP A 206 5.08 23.17 -3.09
CA ASP A 206 3.88 22.39 -3.41
C ASP A 206 3.84 21.06 -2.63
N ILE A 207 4.96 20.33 -2.58
CA ILE A 207 5.08 19.10 -1.79
C ILE A 207 4.87 19.40 -0.30
N ARG A 208 5.43 20.50 0.21
CA ARG A 208 5.26 20.89 1.62
C ARG A 208 3.78 21.20 1.91
N ARG A 209 3.11 21.96 1.05
CA ARG A 209 1.69 22.29 1.18
C ARG A 209 0.82 21.03 1.11
N ASP A 210 1.10 20.10 0.21
CA ASP A 210 0.39 18.82 0.14
C ASP A 210 0.55 18.00 1.44
N LYS A 211 1.75 18.00 2.03
CA LYS A 211 1.99 17.36 3.34
C LYS A 211 1.22 18.07 4.46
N GLU A 212 1.23 19.39 4.51
CA GLU A 212 0.48 20.20 5.49
C GLU A 212 -1.03 19.94 5.36
N ASN A 213 -1.58 19.99 4.15
CA ASN A 213 -2.98 19.66 3.87
C ASN A 213 -3.33 18.23 4.30
N SER A 214 -2.44 17.26 4.06
CA SER A 214 -2.64 15.87 4.49
C SER A 214 -2.70 15.74 6.02
N ILE A 215 -1.90 16.52 6.74
CA ILE A 215 -1.92 16.59 8.21
C ILE A 215 -3.22 17.25 8.69
N GLU A 216 -3.65 18.33 8.06
CA GLU A 216 -4.92 18.98 8.40
C GLU A 216 -6.13 18.07 8.16
N ASP A 217 -6.19 17.38 7.03
CA ASP A 217 -7.25 16.44 6.71
C ASP A 217 -7.25 15.24 7.66
N TYR A 218 -6.06 14.80 8.08
CA TYR A 218 -5.94 13.83 9.15
C TYR A 218 -6.52 14.36 10.47
N ASN A 219 -6.18 15.59 10.87
CA ASN A 219 -6.69 16.20 12.09
C ASN A 219 -8.23 16.37 12.05
N LYS A 220 -8.79 16.72 10.88
CA LYS A 220 -10.25 16.77 10.67
C LYS A 220 -10.88 15.39 10.87
N LYS A 221 -10.31 14.33 10.28
CA LYS A 221 -10.79 12.95 10.47
C LYS A 221 -10.70 12.53 11.94
N LEU A 222 -9.60 12.84 12.61
CA LEU A 222 -9.41 12.55 14.02
C LEU A 222 -10.43 13.29 14.90
N SER A 223 -10.73 14.55 14.59
CA SER A 223 -11.76 15.34 15.28
C SER A 223 -13.14 14.70 15.16
N VAL A 224 -13.52 14.26 13.95
CA VAL A 224 -14.79 13.54 13.72
C VAL A 224 -14.82 12.22 14.51
N TYR A 225 -13.71 11.46 14.54
CA TYR A 225 -13.61 10.26 15.37
C TYR A 225 -13.70 10.57 16.87
N GLY A 226 -13.14 11.69 17.32
CA GLY A 226 -13.29 12.17 18.70
C GLY A 226 -14.74 12.49 19.06
N LEU A 227 -15.49 13.12 18.16
CA LEU A 227 -16.92 13.36 18.33
C LEU A 227 -17.72 12.04 18.40
N MET A 228 -17.44 11.10 17.49
CA MET A 228 -18.06 9.77 17.52
C MET A 228 -17.75 9.04 18.82
N TYR A 229 -16.52 9.13 19.32
CA TYR A 229 -16.14 8.58 20.62
C TYR A 229 -16.96 9.20 21.75
N LEU A 230 -17.09 10.52 21.80
CA LEU A 230 -17.90 11.19 22.81
C LEU A 230 -19.36 10.69 22.78
N ILE A 231 -19.96 10.62 21.60
CA ILE A 231 -21.36 10.19 21.45
C ILE A 231 -21.53 8.72 21.85
N PHE A 232 -20.78 7.80 21.24
CA PHE A 232 -21.02 6.37 21.40
C PHE A 232 -20.38 5.77 22.65
N ALA A 233 -19.23 6.25 23.11
CA ALA A 233 -18.56 5.68 24.27
C ALA A 233 -18.96 6.37 25.59
N VAL A 234 -19.42 7.63 25.55
CA VAL A 234 -19.76 8.42 26.75
C VAL A 234 -21.25 8.75 26.82
N VAL A 235 -21.81 9.43 25.81
CA VAL A 235 -23.20 9.94 25.86
C VAL A 235 -24.23 8.81 25.77
N VAL A 236 -24.14 7.91 24.78
CA VAL A 236 -25.11 6.82 24.59
C VAL A 236 -25.15 5.87 25.80
N PRO A 237 -24.01 5.41 26.36
CA PRO A 237 -24.03 4.56 27.55
C PRO A 237 -24.55 5.31 28.78
N SER A 238 -24.15 6.56 29.00
CA SER A 238 -24.63 7.34 30.15
C SER A 238 -26.13 7.62 30.08
N MET A 239 -26.64 8.08 28.92
CA MET A 239 -28.07 8.27 28.68
C MET A 239 -28.84 6.94 28.73
N GLY A 240 -28.25 5.87 28.21
CA GLY A 240 -28.83 4.54 28.26
C GLY A 240 -29.04 4.06 29.71
N ILE A 241 -28.02 4.21 30.55
CA ILE A 241 -28.09 3.86 31.97
C ILE A 241 -29.13 4.72 32.71
N THR A 242 -29.14 6.03 32.48
CA THR A 242 -30.09 6.93 33.17
C THR A 242 -31.53 6.63 32.76
N LEU A 243 -31.82 6.42 31.48
CA LEU A 243 -33.15 6.01 30.99
C LEU A 243 -33.58 4.69 31.63
N LEU A 244 -32.67 3.71 31.71
CA LEU A 244 -32.97 2.39 32.28
C LEU A 244 -33.26 2.48 33.79
N LEU A 245 -32.56 3.35 34.51
CA LEU A 245 -32.80 3.63 35.93
C LEU A 245 -34.18 4.30 36.15
N ILE A 246 -34.53 5.27 35.32
CA ILE A 246 -35.83 5.94 35.36
C ILE A 246 -36.95 4.93 35.08
N LEU A 247 -36.86 4.16 34.00
CA LEU A 247 -37.85 3.12 33.66
C LEU A 247 -37.98 2.08 34.78
N SER A 248 -36.87 1.61 35.33
CA SER A 248 -36.89 0.67 36.47
C SER A 248 -37.63 1.24 37.67
N SER A 249 -37.58 2.56 37.88
CA SER A 249 -38.27 3.23 38.99
C SER A 249 -39.79 3.29 38.77
N PHE A 250 -40.23 3.46 37.52
CA PHE A 250 -41.66 3.43 37.14
C PHE A 250 -42.25 2.01 37.15
N PHE A 251 -41.47 1.00 36.75
CA PHE A 251 -41.91 -0.41 36.67
C PHE A 251 -41.70 -1.20 37.98
N GLY A 252 -41.49 -0.54 39.11
CA GLY A 252 -41.44 -1.20 40.42
C GLY A 252 -40.16 -1.98 40.72
N GLY A 253 -39.03 -1.62 40.12
CA GLY A 253 -37.69 -2.13 40.48
C GLY A 253 -37.28 -3.48 39.88
N GLY A 254 -38.16 -4.14 39.10
CA GLY A 254 -37.90 -5.49 38.56
C GLY A 254 -36.93 -5.56 37.37
N LEU A 255 -36.64 -4.44 36.71
CA LEU A 255 -35.80 -4.41 35.50
C LEU A 255 -34.29 -4.48 35.82
N ILE A 256 -33.87 -3.99 37.00
CA ILE A 256 -32.46 -4.01 37.43
C ILE A 256 -32.28 -5.12 38.46
N THR A 257 -32.20 -6.35 37.97
CA THR A 257 -31.73 -7.50 38.75
C THR A 257 -30.19 -7.46 38.84
N LYS A 258 -29.59 -8.07 39.87
CA LYS A 258 -28.13 -8.22 40.00
C LYS A 258 -27.48 -8.71 38.69
N GLN A 259 -28.12 -9.66 38.00
CA GLN A 259 -27.64 -10.20 36.72
C GLN A 259 -27.69 -9.20 35.56
N THR A 260 -28.75 -8.39 35.42
CA THR A 260 -28.85 -7.38 34.36
C THR A 260 -27.86 -6.22 34.59
N PHE A 261 -27.58 -5.87 35.84
CA PHE A 261 -26.57 -4.88 36.19
C PHE A 261 -25.14 -5.31 35.76
N TRP A 262 -24.74 -6.55 36.10
CA TRP A 262 -23.44 -7.08 35.69
C TRP A 262 -23.32 -7.23 34.16
N MET A 263 -24.39 -7.67 33.49
CA MET A 263 -24.44 -7.79 32.03
C MET A 263 -24.27 -6.42 31.36
N LEU A 264 -24.92 -5.37 31.88
CA LEU A 264 -24.83 -4.02 31.36
C LEU A 264 -23.44 -3.43 31.57
N LEU A 265 -22.84 -3.59 32.76
CA LEU A 265 -21.47 -3.14 33.01
C LEU A 265 -20.45 -3.80 32.07
N ILE A 266 -20.57 -5.11 31.84
CA ILE A 266 -19.70 -5.83 30.90
C ILE A 266 -19.95 -5.33 29.47
N GLY A 267 -21.20 -5.11 29.06
CA GLY A 267 -21.53 -4.57 27.74
C GLY A 267 -20.94 -3.18 27.49
N VAL A 268 -21.04 -2.27 28.46
CA VAL A 268 -20.45 -0.92 28.39
C VAL A 268 -18.93 -1.00 28.35
N ALA A 269 -18.31 -1.84 29.18
CA ALA A 269 -16.86 -2.04 29.19
C ALA A 269 -16.36 -2.58 27.84
N LEU A 270 -17.04 -3.57 27.25
CA LEU A 270 -16.71 -4.10 25.93
C LEU A 270 -16.86 -3.06 24.83
N MET A 271 -17.91 -2.25 24.87
CA MET A 271 -18.12 -1.15 23.92
C MET A 271 -16.98 -0.12 24.00
N GLN A 272 -16.57 0.26 25.22
CA GLN A 272 -15.46 1.19 25.44
C GLN A 272 -14.13 0.62 24.94
N ILE A 273 -13.82 -0.65 25.23
CA ILE A 273 -12.60 -1.32 24.75
C ILE A 273 -12.59 -1.37 23.22
N SER A 274 -13.71 -1.72 22.60
CA SER A 274 -13.84 -1.78 21.13
C SER A 274 -13.55 -0.42 20.49
N PHE A 275 -14.07 0.66 21.08
CA PHE A 275 -13.81 2.02 20.61
C PHE A 275 -12.35 2.44 20.78
N ILE A 276 -11.72 2.13 21.91
CA ILE A 276 -10.29 2.43 22.14
C ILE A 276 -9.41 1.74 21.09
N ILE A 277 -9.74 0.49 20.74
CA ILE A 277 -9.01 -0.25 19.71
C ILE A 277 -9.13 0.43 18.34
N ILE A 278 -10.34 0.82 17.94
CA ILE A 278 -10.59 1.51 16.67
C ILE A 278 -9.82 2.84 16.62
N VAL A 279 -9.88 3.66 17.68
CA VAL A 279 -9.19 4.96 17.73
C VAL A 279 -7.67 4.80 17.68
N ASN A 280 -7.11 3.80 18.38
CA ASN A 280 -5.66 3.56 18.34
C ASN A 280 -5.17 3.10 16.96
N GLN A 281 -5.99 2.40 16.19
CA GLN A 281 -5.67 2.00 14.82
C GLN A 281 -5.70 3.17 13.84
N SER A 282 -6.47 4.22 14.13
CA SER A 282 -6.53 5.44 13.32
C SER A 282 -5.34 6.37 13.48
N ARG A 283 -4.38 6.08 14.39
CA ARG A 283 -3.16 6.88 14.54
C ARG A 283 -2.23 6.68 13.33
N PRO A 284 -1.85 7.75 12.59
CA PRO A 284 -0.95 7.65 11.47
C PRO A 284 0.42 7.37 12.04
N LYS A 285 1.07 6.36 11.45
CA LYS A 285 2.49 6.14 11.64
C LYS A 285 3.22 7.22 10.85
N ILE A 286 3.51 8.31 11.54
CA ILE A 286 4.50 9.31 11.13
C ILE A 286 5.84 8.58 11.00
#